data_AF-A0A6V7EL68-F1
#
_entry.id   AF-A0A6V7EL68-F1
#
_cell.length_a   1.000
_cell.length_b   1.000
_cell.length_c   1.000
_cell.angle_alpha   90.00
_cell.angle_beta   90.00
_cell.angle_gamma   90.00
#
_symmetry.space_group_name_H-M   'P 1'
#
loop_
_entity.id
_entity.type
_entity.pdbx_description
1 polymer ?
#
loop_
_entity_poly.entity_id
_entity_poly.type
_entity_poly.pdbx_seq_one_letter_code
_entity_poly.pdbx_strand_id
1 'polypeptide(L)'
;MTAGIGIDPHVARFEAAHDDYNSILLKALADRLAEALAERLHQRVRTEFWGYIEDEGLDNEALIAERYRGIRPAPGYPACPEHSEKRTLFDLLDAERNTTMTLTESFAMLPTAAVSGYYFSHPKSQYFVVGRVGKEQVADYAKRKGITLALAERWLASNLDYDPE
;
A
#
# COMPACT_ATOMS: atom_id res chain seq x y z
N MET A 1 -0.73 8.10 -0.96
CA MET A 1 -1.10 8.92 -2.14
C MET A 1 -2.42 8.42 -2.70
N THR A 2 -3.18 9.27 -3.39
CA THR A 2 -4.47 8.91 -3.99
C THR A 2 -4.76 9.73 -5.24
N ALA A 3 -5.54 9.17 -6.16
CA ALA A 3 -6.12 9.87 -7.30
C ALA A 3 -7.67 9.87 -7.25
N GLY A 4 -8.26 9.49 -6.12
CA GLY A 4 -9.71 9.33 -5.96
C GLY A 4 -10.44 10.47 -5.26
N ILE A 5 -9.76 11.55 -4.89
CA ILE A 5 -10.41 12.67 -4.16
C ILE A 5 -11.44 13.33 -5.08
N GLY A 6 -12.68 13.45 -4.61
CA GLY A 6 -13.78 14.06 -5.36
C GLY A 6 -14.43 13.16 -6.40
N ILE A 7 -14.10 11.86 -6.45
CA ILE A 7 -14.67 10.92 -7.41
C ILE A 7 -16.13 10.54 -7.10
N ASP A 8 -16.49 10.49 -5.81
CA ASP A 8 -17.77 9.93 -5.35
C ASP A 8 -19.01 10.63 -5.95
N PRO A 9 -19.09 11.97 -6.04
CA PRO A 9 -20.23 12.64 -6.68
C PRO A 9 -20.38 12.28 -8.17
N HIS A 10 -19.27 12.03 -8.87
CA HIS A 10 -19.30 11.65 -10.29
C HIS A 10 -19.75 10.21 -10.47
N VAL A 11 -19.28 9.30 -9.62
CA VAL A 11 -19.72 7.91 -9.57
C VAL A 11 -21.21 7.84 -9.27
N ALA A 12 -21.69 8.52 -8.24
CA ALA A 12 -23.10 8.55 -7.86
C ALA A 12 -23.98 9.10 -8.99
N ARG A 13 -23.49 10.12 -9.73
CA ARG A 13 -24.18 10.66 -10.91
C ARG A 13 -24.31 9.64 -12.04
N PHE A 14 -23.26 8.85 -12.32
CA PHE A 14 -23.32 7.79 -13.34
C PHE A 14 -24.25 6.65 -12.91
N GLU A 15 -24.16 6.21 -11.65
CA GLU A 15 -25.02 5.17 -11.10
C GLU A 15 -26.51 5.58 -11.10
N ALA A 16 -26.82 6.83 -10.75
CA ALA A 16 -28.18 7.37 -10.82
C ALA A 16 -28.73 7.46 -12.27
N ALA A 17 -27.86 7.51 -13.27
CA ALA A 17 -28.21 7.48 -14.68
C ALA A 17 -28.23 6.06 -15.27
N HIS A 18 -28.00 5.02 -14.45
CA HIS A 18 -27.81 3.64 -14.90
C HIS A 18 -26.67 3.48 -15.93
N ASP A 19 -25.65 4.33 -15.82
CA ASP A 19 -24.45 4.31 -16.67
C ASP A 19 -23.30 3.57 -15.96
N ASP A 20 -23.47 2.26 -15.84
CA ASP A 20 -22.50 1.40 -15.16
C ASP A 20 -21.13 1.42 -15.85
N TYR A 21 -21.11 1.58 -17.18
CA TYR A 21 -19.88 1.66 -17.96
C TYR A 21 -19.01 2.83 -17.51
N ASN A 22 -19.55 4.05 -17.47
CA ASN A 22 -18.76 5.21 -17.08
C ASN A 22 -18.45 5.24 -15.58
N SER A 23 -19.32 4.68 -14.72
CA SER A 23 -19.02 4.49 -13.30
C SER A 23 -17.78 3.59 -13.11
N ILE A 24 -17.75 2.44 -13.78
CA ILE A 24 -16.63 1.50 -13.72
C ILE A 24 -15.37 2.11 -14.35
N LEU A 25 -15.51 2.75 -15.52
CA LEU A 25 -14.39 3.37 -16.23
C LEU A 25 -13.72 4.45 -15.38
N LEU A 26 -14.50 5.30 -14.72
CA LEU A 26 -13.96 6.35 -13.85
C LEU A 26 -13.20 5.74 -12.65
N LYS A 27 -13.76 4.73 -11.99
CA LYS A 27 -13.10 4.01 -10.89
C LYS A 27 -11.79 3.36 -11.36
N ALA A 28 -11.80 2.71 -12.53
CA ALA A 28 -10.62 2.09 -13.11
C ALA A 28 -9.54 3.12 -13.47
N LEU A 29 -9.91 4.26 -14.05
CA LEU A 29 -8.96 5.33 -14.36
C LEU A 29 -8.32 5.91 -13.10
N ALA A 30 -9.10 6.14 -12.04
CA ALA A 30 -8.56 6.63 -10.78
C ALA A 30 -7.55 5.64 -10.17
N ASP A 31 -7.85 4.35 -10.22
CA ASP A 31 -6.93 3.30 -9.78
C ASP A 31 -5.62 3.28 -10.60
N ARG A 32 -5.71 3.35 -11.93
CA ARG A 32 -4.53 3.44 -12.80
C ARG A 32 -3.69 4.70 -12.53
N LEU A 33 -4.34 5.83 -12.25
CA LEU A 33 -3.64 7.07 -11.90
C LEU A 33 -2.95 6.99 -10.53
N ALA A 34 -3.56 6.31 -9.55
CA ALA A 34 -2.95 6.11 -8.23
C ALA A 34 -1.65 5.28 -8.35
N GLU A 35 -1.68 4.21 -9.15
CA GLU A 35 -0.52 3.37 -9.42
C GLU A 35 0.56 4.09 -10.24
N ALA A 36 0.16 4.83 -11.29
CA ALA A 36 1.08 5.63 -12.08
C ALA A 36 1.79 6.70 -11.23
N LEU A 37 1.06 7.32 -10.30
CA LEU A 37 1.65 8.27 -9.36
C LEU A 37 2.63 7.57 -8.42
N ALA A 38 2.32 6.35 -7.95
CA ALA A 38 3.23 5.57 -7.11
C ALA A 38 4.55 5.25 -7.83
N GLU A 39 4.49 4.83 -9.09
CA GLU A 39 5.67 4.61 -9.92
C GLU A 39 6.47 5.91 -10.11
N ARG A 40 5.79 7.00 -10.48
CA ARG A 40 6.43 8.29 -10.72
C ARG A 40 7.08 8.85 -9.45
N LEU A 41 6.42 8.72 -8.30
CA LEU A 41 6.97 9.15 -7.02
C LEU A 41 8.17 8.29 -6.63
N HIS A 42 8.09 6.96 -6.81
CA HIS A 42 9.21 6.08 -6.54
C HIS A 42 10.42 6.44 -7.41
N GLN A 43 10.21 6.68 -8.71
CA GLN A 43 11.27 7.17 -9.59
C GLN A 43 11.91 8.46 -9.06
N ARG A 44 11.12 9.48 -8.68
CA ARG A 44 11.66 10.70 -8.07
C ARG A 44 12.36 10.46 -6.75
N VAL A 45 11.92 9.50 -5.94
CA VAL A 45 12.66 9.13 -4.72
C VAL A 45 14.03 8.57 -5.08
N ARG A 46 14.15 7.69 -6.08
CA ARG A 46 15.43 7.14 -6.51
C ARG A 46 16.38 8.19 -7.08
N THR A 47 15.86 9.13 -7.87
CA THR A 47 16.68 10.10 -8.63
C THR A 47 16.86 11.45 -7.96
N GLU A 48 15.93 11.89 -7.10
CA GLU A 48 15.87 13.26 -6.58
C GLU A 48 15.84 13.30 -5.04
N PHE A 49 14.84 12.67 -4.40
CA PHE A 49 14.66 12.84 -2.95
C PHE A 49 15.62 12.01 -2.10
N TRP A 50 15.92 10.78 -2.54
CA TRP A 50 16.95 9.93 -1.95
C TRP A 50 18.21 9.96 -2.81
N GLY A 51 18.07 10.02 -4.14
CA GLY A 51 19.18 10.31 -5.05
C GLY A 51 20.26 9.24 -5.10
N TYR A 52 19.92 7.96 -4.88
CA TYR A 52 20.89 6.86 -4.96
C TYR A 52 21.07 6.30 -6.37
N ILE A 53 20.33 6.82 -7.36
CA ILE A 53 20.49 6.57 -8.80
C ILE A 53 20.28 7.89 -9.55
N GLU A 54 21.33 8.69 -9.73
CA GLU A 54 21.20 10.04 -10.31
C GLU A 54 20.84 10.01 -11.81
N ASP A 55 21.40 9.07 -12.58
CA ASP A 55 21.23 8.96 -14.04
C ASP A 55 20.30 7.80 -14.46
N GLU A 56 19.08 7.75 -13.93
CA GLU A 56 18.11 6.72 -14.31
C GLU A 56 17.39 7.06 -15.64
N GLY A 57 17.73 6.33 -16.71
CA GLY A 57 17.14 6.46 -18.04
C GLY A 57 16.17 5.34 -18.43
N LEU A 58 15.36 4.84 -17.50
CA LEU A 58 14.42 3.74 -17.74
C LEU A 58 13.18 4.21 -18.52
N ASP A 59 12.73 3.40 -19.49
CA ASP A 59 11.44 3.56 -20.13
C ASP A 59 10.31 2.92 -19.30
N ASN A 60 9.06 3.12 -19.73
CA ASN A 60 7.90 2.62 -18.98
C ASN A 60 7.88 1.09 -18.86
N GLU A 61 8.30 0.37 -19.89
CA GLU A 61 8.36 -1.10 -19.86
C GLU A 61 9.41 -1.60 -18.85
N ALA A 62 10.57 -0.94 -18.79
CA ALA A 62 11.59 -1.24 -17.80
C ALA A 62 11.16 -0.89 -16.37
N LEU A 63 10.36 0.17 -16.18
CA LEU A 63 9.74 0.49 -14.89
C LEU A 63 8.74 -0.58 -14.46
N ILE A 64 7.84 -1.01 -15.35
CA ILE A 64 6.88 -2.10 -15.11
C ILE A 64 7.61 -3.41 -14.79
N ALA A 65 8.72 -3.69 -15.47
CA ALA A 65 9.58 -4.84 -15.23
C ALA A 65 10.50 -4.67 -14.01
N GLU A 66 10.32 -3.61 -13.21
CA GLU A 66 11.07 -3.29 -12.00
C GLU A 66 12.60 -3.31 -12.17
N ARG A 67 13.11 -2.85 -13.32
CA ARG A 67 14.56 -2.87 -13.65
C ARG A 67 15.39 -1.79 -12.93
N TYR A 68 14.86 -1.23 -11.85
CA TYR A 68 15.55 -0.27 -10.99
C TYR A 68 16.10 -0.96 -9.73
N ARG A 69 17.03 -0.29 -9.04
CA ARG A 69 17.50 -0.72 -7.72
C ARG A 69 16.51 -0.26 -6.64
N GLY A 70 16.23 -1.15 -5.67
CA GLY A 70 15.35 -0.87 -4.53
C GLY A 70 13.93 -1.40 -4.74
N ILE A 71 13.14 -1.40 -3.66
CA ILE A 71 11.75 -1.88 -3.65
C ILE A 71 10.83 -0.92 -2.89
N ARG A 72 9.52 -1.00 -3.16
CA ARG A 72 8.49 -0.17 -2.53
C ARG A 72 7.34 -0.99 -1.90
N PRO A 73 7.62 -1.89 -0.94
CA PRO A 73 6.62 -2.80 -0.39
C PRO A 73 5.49 -2.06 0.31
N ALA A 74 4.26 -2.53 0.11
CA ALA A 74 3.05 -1.95 0.67
C ALA A 74 2.39 -2.90 1.68
N PRO A 75 2.01 -2.43 2.89
CA PRO A 75 1.33 -3.27 3.87
C PRO A 75 0.08 -3.95 3.32
N GLY A 76 -0.03 -5.25 3.55
CA GLY A 76 -1.05 -6.16 3.01
C GLY A 76 -0.56 -7.03 1.85
N TYR A 77 0.59 -6.70 1.24
CA TYR A 77 1.23 -7.59 0.26
C TYR A 77 2.01 -8.72 0.96
N PRO A 78 2.31 -9.83 0.27
CA PRO A 78 2.95 -11.00 0.87
C PRO A 78 4.28 -10.74 1.61
N ALA A 79 5.02 -9.69 1.24
CA ALA A 79 6.27 -9.30 1.90
C ALA A 79 6.08 -8.56 3.22
N CYS A 80 4.90 -7.99 3.45
CA CYS A 80 4.51 -7.29 4.66
C CYS A 80 2.98 -7.40 4.85
N PRO A 81 2.47 -8.59 5.18
CA PRO A 81 1.04 -8.91 5.09
C PRO A 81 0.18 -8.21 6.16
N GLU A 82 0.79 -7.62 7.18
CA GLU A 82 0.06 -7.02 8.31
C GLU A 82 -0.46 -5.62 7.95
N HIS A 83 -1.79 -5.46 7.89
CA HIS A 83 -2.43 -4.26 7.38
C HIS A 83 -2.34 -3.05 8.32
N SER A 84 -2.24 -3.26 9.65
CA SER A 84 -2.23 -2.18 10.66
C SER A 84 -1.04 -1.26 10.51
N GLU A 85 0.06 -1.73 9.92
CA GLU A 85 1.25 -0.95 9.59
C GLU A 85 0.96 0.30 8.73
N LYS A 86 -0.16 0.34 7.99
CA LYS A 86 -0.59 1.57 7.32
C LYS A 86 -0.81 2.72 8.30
N ARG A 87 -1.26 2.43 9.53
CA ARG A 87 -1.41 3.46 10.57
C ARG A 87 -0.08 4.12 10.88
N THR A 88 0.98 3.33 11.07
CA THR A 88 2.33 3.84 11.28
C THR A 88 2.80 4.74 10.13
N LEU A 89 2.52 4.35 8.88
CA LEU A 89 2.83 5.20 7.71
C LEU A 89 2.00 6.49 7.69
N PHE A 90 0.72 6.43 8.01
CA PHE A 90 -0.18 7.59 8.03
C PHE A 90 0.27 8.59 9.10
N ASP A 91 0.64 8.11 10.28
CA ASP A 91 1.09 8.95 11.38
C ASP A 91 2.46 9.59 11.08
N LEU A 92 3.39 8.82 10.50
CA LEU A 92 4.72 9.32 10.11
C LEU A 92 4.64 10.45 9.06
N LEU A 93 3.71 10.32 8.12
CA LEU A 93 3.56 11.25 6.99
C LEU A 93 2.55 12.37 7.25
N ASP A 94 1.89 12.39 8.42
CA ASP A 94 0.73 13.25 8.68
C ASP A 94 -0.28 13.17 7.51
N ALA A 95 -0.54 11.95 7.06
CA ALA A 95 -1.16 11.68 5.76
C ALA A 95 -2.60 12.19 5.68
N GLU A 96 -3.36 12.08 6.78
CA GLU A 96 -4.75 12.53 6.84
C GLU A 96 -4.85 14.04 6.64
N ARG A 97 -3.93 14.81 7.22
CA ARG A 97 -3.86 16.25 7.03
C ARG A 97 -3.31 16.63 5.65
N ASN A 98 -2.25 15.96 5.19
CA ASN A 98 -1.55 16.34 3.96
C ASN A 98 -2.26 15.87 2.68
N THR A 99 -3.12 14.86 2.76
CA THR A 99 -3.76 14.24 1.59
C THR A 99 -5.27 14.08 1.71
N THR A 100 -5.87 14.34 2.87
CA THR A 100 -7.29 14.06 3.19
C THR A 100 -7.70 12.60 3.09
N MET A 101 -6.75 11.69 2.88
CA MET A 101 -7.00 10.25 2.94
C MET A 101 -7.28 9.81 4.38
N THR A 102 -8.06 8.75 4.56
CA THR A 102 -8.32 8.16 5.88
C THR A 102 -8.11 6.65 5.85
N LEU A 103 -7.98 6.04 7.04
CA LEU A 103 -8.06 4.59 7.19
C LEU A 103 -9.39 4.20 7.84
N THR A 104 -10.00 3.14 7.33
CA THR A 104 -11.12 2.46 8.00
C THR A 104 -10.62 1.70 9.24
N GLU A 105 -11.55 1.16 10.03
CA GLU A 105 -11.25 0.26 11.16
C GLU A 105 -10.49 -1.01 10.74
N SER A 106 -10.64 -1.43 9.48
CA SER A 106 -9.91 -2.56 8.88
C SER A 106 -8.62 -2.14 8.17
N PHE A 107 -8.20 -0.88 8.31
CA PHE A 107 -7.02 -0.30 7.65
C PHE A 107 -7.10 -0.30 6.11
N ALA A 108 -8.31 -0.27 5.54
CA ALA A 108 -8.48 0.09 4.14
C ALA A 108 -8.31 1.60 3.97
N MET A 109 -7.70 2.04 2.87
CA MET A 109 -7.53 3.46 2.57
C MET A 109 -8.76 4.00 1.86
N LEU A 110 -9.17 5.21 2.24
CA LEU A 110 -10.18 6.00 1.53
C LEU A 110 -9.56 7.33 1.07
N PRO A 111 -9.82 7.79 -0.17
CA PRO A 111 -10.50 7.07 -1.26
C PRO A 111 -9.78 5.77 -1.67
N THR A 112 -10.50 4.83 -2.28
CA THR A 112 -9.98 3.47 -2.56
C THR A 112 -8.88 3.45 -3.63
N ALA A 113 -8.89 4.40 -4.57
CA ALA A 113 -7.81 4.60 -5.54
C ALA A 113 -6.59 5.23 -4.84
N ALA A 114 -5.88 4.42 -4.07
CA ALA A 114 -4.85 4.86 -3.14
C ALA A 114 -3.72 3.83 -2.97
N VAL A 115 -2.50 4.35 -2.80
CA VAL A 115 -1.30 3.54 -2.54
C VAL A 115 -0.53 4.12 -1.35
N SER A 116 -0.05 3.25 -0.47
CA SER A 116 0.85 3.58 0.64
C SER A 116 1.84 2.45 0.83
N GLY A 117 3.11 2.77 1.08
CA GLY A 117 4.14 1.77 1.30
C GLY A 117 5.45 2.38 1.78
N TYR A 118 6.46 1.54 1.86
CA TYR A 118 7.82 1.90 2.24
C TYR A 118 8.70 2.11 1.02
N TYR A 119 9.93 2.60 1.24
CA TYR A 119 11.00 2.57 0.25
C TYR A 119 12.24 1.92 0.87
N PHE A 120 12.84 0.97 0.15
CA PHE A 120 14.12 0.35 0.52
C PHE A 120 15.11 0.51 -0.63
N SER A 121 16.31 1.02 -0.34
CA SER A 121 17.35 1.31 -1.36
C SER A 121 18.47 0.27 -1.44
N HIS A 122 18.44 -0.76 -0.57
CA HIS A 122 19.48 -1.77 -0.52
C HIS A 122 19.51 -2.57 -1.85
N PRO A 123 20.67 -2.78 -2.51
CA PRO A 123 20.70 -3.36 -3.86
C PRO A 123 20.26 -4.82 -3.93
N LYS A 124 20.18 -5.50 -2.77
CA LYS A 124 19.68 -6.88 -2.65
C LYS A 124 18.28 -6.96 -2.05
N SER A 125 17.59 -5.84 -1.82
CA SER A 125 16.20 -5.88 -1.36
C SER A 125 15.33 -6.47 -2.47
N GLN A 126 14.47 -7.42 -2.11
CA GLN A 126 13.58 -8.10 -3.05
C GLN A 126 12.25 -8.37 -2.36
N TYR A 127 11.18 -8.51 -3.13
CA TYR A 127 9.93 -9.02 -2.62
C TYR A 127 10.09 -10.52 -2.32
N PHE A 128 9.68 -10.92 -1.13
CA PHE A 128 9.58 -12.32 -0.73
C PHE A 128 8.25 -12.53 -0.03
N VAL A 129 7.79 -13.77 0.03
CA VAL A 129 6.57 -14.12 0.77
C VAL A 129 6.99 -14.45 2.20
N VAL A 130 6.42 -13.77 3.20
CA VAL A 130 6.69 -14.05 4.62
C VAL A 130 6.36 -15.51 4.97
N GLY A 131 5.35 -16.09 4.32
CA GLY A 131 4.93 -17.47 4.53
C GLY A 131 4.04 -17.61 5.76
N ARG A 132 4.10 -18.79 6.39
CA ARG A 132 3.34 -19.09 7.60
C ARG A 132 4.15 -18.72 8.85
N VAL A 133 3.48 -18.22 9.88
CA VAL A 133 4.09 -17.75 11.14
C VAL A 133 3.56 -18.53 12.33
N GLY A 134 4.48 -18.94 13.20
CA GLY A 134 4.18 -19.71 14.40
C GLY A 134 3.70 -18.86 15.57
N LYS A 135 3.02 -19.50 16.54
CA LYS A 135 2.48 -18.85 17.74
C LYS A 135 3.53 -18.04 18.51
N GLU A 136 4.77 -18.53 18.59
CA GLU A 136 5.87 -17.81 19.24
C GLU A 136 6.16 -16.46 18.55
N GLN A 137 6.21 -16.44 17.22
CA GLN A 137 6.46 -15.23 16.44
C GLN A 137 5.28 -14.24 16.56
N VAL A 138 4.04 -14.75 16.57
CA VAL A 138 2.84 -13.91 16.74
C VAL A 138 2.79 -13.30 18.13
N ALA A 139 3.13 -14.06 19.17
CA ALA A 139 3.21 -13.55 20.55
C ALA A 139 4.30 -12.48 20.71
N ASP A 140 5.47 -12.69 20.10
CA ASP A 140 6.53 -11.68 20.08
C ASP A 140 6.12 -10.42 19.29
N TYR A 141 5.42 -10.59 18.16
CA TYR A 141 4.87 -9.47 17.40
C TYR A 141 3.86 -8.67 18.21
N ALA A 142 2.91 -9.34 18.88
CA ALA A 142 1.91 -8.72 19.74
C ALA A 142 2.57 -7.87 20.83
N LYS A 143 3.62 -8.40 21.47
CA LYS A 143 4.41 -7.67 22.46
C LYS A 143 5.08 -6.43 21.89
N ARG A 144 5.72 -6.52 20.72
CA ARG A 144 6.38 -5.36 20.06
C ARG A 144 5.38 -4.29 19.64
N LYS A 145 4.19 -4.68 19.22
CA LYS A 145 3.08 -3.78 18.88
C LYS A 145 2.33 -3.22 20.07
N GLY A 146 2.49 -3.81 21.27
CA GLY A 146 1.70 -3.44 22.44
C GLY A 146 0.23 -3.83 22.33
N ILE A 147 -0.09 -4.90 21.60
CA ILE A 147 -1.45 -5.42 21.40
C ILE A 147 -1.61 -6.80 22.04
N THR A 148 -2.86 -7.28 22.15
CA THR A 148 -3.14 -8.64 22.63
C THR A 148 -2.77 -9.68 21.58
N LEU A 149 -2.47 -10.90 22.03
CA LEU A 149 -2.21 -12.04 21.14
C LEU A 149 -3.40 -12.28 20.20
N ALA A 150 -4.63 -12.31 20.73
CA ALA A 150 -5.84 -12.52 19.94
C ALA A 150 -6.02 -11.45 18.83
N LEU A 151 -5.62 -10.20 19.07
CA LEU A 151 -5.69 -9.16 18.04
C LEU A 151 -4.61 -9.38 16.96
N ALA A 152 -3.39 -9.75 17.36
CA ALA A 152 -2.33 -10.11 16.42
C ALA A 152 -2.72 -11.32 15.56
N GLU A 153 -3.33 -12.34 16.16
CA GLU A 153 -3.86 -13.52 15.47
C GLU A 153 -4.95 -13.14 14.45
N ARG A 154 -5.86 -12.24 14.83
CA ARG A 154 -6.88 -11.70 13.91
C ARG A 154 -6.26 -10.97 12.72
N TRP A 155 -5.25 -10.13 12.94
CA TRP A 155 -4.60 -9.37 11.86
C TRP A 155 -3.73 -10.24 10.95
N LEU A 156 -3.11 -11.28 11.49
CA LEU A 156 -2.24 -12.20 10.76
C LEU A 156 -2.94 -13.51 10.38
N ALA A 157 -4.28 -13.58 10.41
CA ALA A 157 -5.05 -14.80 10.24
C ALA A 157 -4.69 -15.59 8.96
N SER A 158 -4.41 -14.89 7.85
CA SER A 158 -3.98 -15.50 6.59
C SER A 158 -2.60 -16.19 6.67
N ASN A 159 -1.80 -15.84 7.67
CA ASN A 159 -0.40 -16.24 7.81
C ASN A 159 -0.17 -17.20 8.98
N LEU A 160 -1.11 -17.45 9.89
CA LEU A 160 -0.88 -18.34 11.05
C LEU A 160 -0.62 -19.78 10.63
N ASP A 161 0.41 -20.46 11.14
CA ASP A 161 0.63 -21.91 10.90
C ASP A 161 -0.18 -22.84 11.83
N TYR A 162 -1.01 -22.25 12.69
CA TYR A 162 -1.78 -22.90 13.74
C TYR A 162 -3.20 -22.35 13.80
N ASP A 163 -4.09 -23.09 14.46
CA ASP A 163 -5.45 -22.64 14.73
C ASP A 163 -5.47 -21.88 16.08
N PRO A 164 -5.82 -20.57 16.09
CA PRO A 164 -5.97 -19.81 17.32
C PRO A 164 -7.22 -20.27 18.10
N GLU A 165 -7.17 -20.08 19.44
CA GLU A 165 -8.26 -20.46 20.35
C GLU A 165 -9.42 -19.45 20.36
#